data_AF-A0A8T4QW54-F1
#
_entry.id   AF-A0A8T4QW54-F1
#
_cell.length_a   1.000
_cell.length_b   1.000
_cell.length_c   1.000
_cell.angle_alpha   90.00
_cell.angle_beta   90.00
_cell.angle_gamma   90.00
#
_symmetry.space_group_name_H-M   'P 1'
#
loop_
_entity.id
_entity.type
_entity.pdbx_description
1 polymer ?
#
loop_
_entity_poly.entity_id
_entity_poly.type
_entity_poly.pdbx_seq_one_letter_code
_entity_poly.pdbx_strand_id
1 'polypeptide(L)' 'MLVVPDFVANAGGVISSYVEYIGKGERYMFKLVEEKIKKNTKMVLELAKKNKVKPRDAAMKIALDRVRKYCKTCRI' A
#
# COMPACT_ATOMS: atom_id res chain seq x y z
N MET A 1 -18.25 -4.37 -8.87
CA MET A 1 -18.02 -2.99 -8.38
C MET A 1 -16.54 -2.81 -8.13
N LEU A 2 -15.92 -1.79 -8.74
CA LEU A 2 -14.53 -1.42 -8.48
C LEU A 2 -14.49 -0.47 -7.28
N VAL A 3 -13.75 -0.85 -6.23
CA VAL A 3 -13.52 -0.02 -5.04
C VAL A 3 -12.02 0.08 -4.80
N VAL A 4 -11.53 1.27 -4.46
CA VAL A 4 -10.15 1.47 -4.03
C VAL A 4 -10.10 1.27 -2.52
N PRO A 5 -9.26 0.36 -1.98
CA PRO A 5 -9.14 0.18 -0.54
C PRO A 5 -8.65 1.45 0.16
N ASP A 6 -9.23 1.74 1.32
CA ASP A 6 -8.97 2.89 2.18
C ASP A 6 -7.48 3.06 2.52
N PHE A 7 -6.80 2.01 2.97
CA PHE A 7 -5.39 2.10 3.33
C PHE A 7 -4.44 2.23 2.12
N VAL A 8 -4.93 2.08 0.89
CA VAL A 8 -4.18 2.46 -0.31
C VAL A 8 -4.51 3.90 -0.69
N ALA A 9 -5.79 4.28 -0.69
CA ALA A 9 -6.25 5.63 -1.03
C ALA A 9 -5.71 6.70 -0.07
N ASN A 10 -5.65 6.40 1.23
CA ASN A 10 -5.27 7.32 2.30
C ASN A 10 -3.79 7.24 2.69
N ALA A 11 -2.97 6.43 1.98
CA ALA A 11 -1.57 6.21 2.35
C ALA A 11 -0.68 7.45 2.19
N GLY A 12 -1.12 8.48 1.46
CA GLY A 12 -0.35 9.70 1.20
C GLY A 12 0.16 10.39 2.47
N GLY A 13 -0.69 10.54 3.49
CA GLY A 13 -0.30 11.16 4.75
C GLY A 13 0.81 10.40 5.47
N VAL A 14 0.69 9.07 5.55
CA VAL A 14 1.71 8.21 6.19
C VAL A 14 3.04 8.24 5.43
N ILE A 15 3.00 8.25 4.09
CA ILE A 15 4.20 8.39 3.26
C ILE A 15 4.85 9.76 3.49
N SER A 16 4.04 10.82 3.58
CA SER A 16 4.52 12.17 3.88
C SER A 16 5.23 12.24 5.24
N SER A 17 4.62 11.70 6.30
CA SER A 17 5.23 11.63 7.63
C SER A 17 6.53 10.82 7.65
N TYR A 18 6.61 9.73 6.87
CA TYR A 18 7.86 9.00 6.70
C TYR A 18 8.95 9.86 6.04
N VAL A 19 8.59 10.63 5.02
CA VAL A 19 9.52 11.51 4.29
C VAL A 19 10.04 12.64 5.19
N GLU A 20 9.15 13.21 6.01
CA GLU A 20 9.50 14.17 7.06
C GLU A 20 10.49 13.54 8.07
N TYR A 21 10.19 12.33 8.56
CA TYR A 21 11.03 11.60 9.50
C TYR A 21 12.46 11.38 9.00
N ILE A 22 12.64 11.10 7.70
CA ILE A 22 13.97 10.91 7.10
C ILE A 22 14.62 12.23 6.62
N GLY A 23 14.06 13.38 6.99
CA GLY A 23 14.62 14.71 6.70
C GLY A 23 14.64 15.07 5.21
N LYS A 24 13.69 14.58 4.42
CA LYS A 24 13.60 14.86 2.98
C LYS A 24 12.50 15.89 2.69
N GLY A 25 12.69 16.67 1.63
CA GLY A 25 11.78 17.75 1.25
C GLY A 25 10.57 17.32 0.42
N GLU A 26 9.65 18.26 0.23
CA GLU A 26 8.37 18.12 -0.50
C GLU A 26 8.50 17.47 -1.89
N ARG A 27 9.49 17.86 -2.68
CA ARG A 27 9.70 17.29 -4.03
C ARG A 27 9.95 15.78 -3.98
N TYR A 28 10.71 15.32 -2.98
CA TYR A 28 10.94 13.90 -2.76
C TYR A 28 9.66 13.23 -2.23
N MET A 29 8.92 13.91 -1.36
CA MET A 29 7.63 13.44 -0.83
C MET A 29 6.65 13.12 -1.96
N PHE A 30 6.36 14.07 -2.85
CA PHE A 30 5.40 13.86 -3.94
C PHE A 30 5.85 12.76 -4.89
N LYS A 31 7.14 12.70 -5.23
CA LYS A 31 7.69 11.62 -6.05
C LYS A 31 7.46 10.25 -5.40
N LEU A 32 7.71 10.14 -4.09
CA LEU A 32 7.54 8.89 -3.36
C LEU A 32 6.06 8.50 -3.23
N VAL A 33 5.18 9.45 -2.95
CA VAL A 33 3.72 9.23 -2.93
C VAL A 33 3.25 8.70 -4.29
N GLU A 34 3.60 9.38 -5.38
CA GLU A 34 3.20 8.97 -6.72
C GLU A 34 3.67 7.55 -7.05
N GLU A 35 4.94 7.24 -6.80
CA GLU A 35 5.53 5.92 -7.06
C GLU A 35 4.82 4.83 -6.24
N LYS A 36 4.66 5.03 -4.93
CA LYS A 36 4.12 4.01 -4.03
C LYS A 36 2.62 3.81 -4.24
N ILE A 37 1.85 4.88 -4.44
CA ILE A 37 0.40 4.78 -4.70
C ILE A 37 0.17 4.05 -6.03
N LYS A 38 0.79 4.49 -7.13
CA LYS A 38 0.62 3.83 -8.44
C LYS A 38 0.98 2.35 -8.40
N LYS A 39 2.13 2.02 -7.81
CA LYS A 39 2.60 0.63 -7.70
C LYS A 39 1.65 -0.24 -6.89
N ASN A 40 1.25 0.21 -5.69
CA ASN A 40 0.39 -0.60 -4.82
C ASN A 40 -1.03 -0.73 -5.36
N THR A 41 -1.62 0.33 -5.91
CA THR A 41 -2.93 0.26 -6.57
C THR A 41 -2.92 -0.75 -7.71
N LYS A 42 -1.89 -0.72 -8.59
CA LYS A 42 -1.75 -1.71 -9.66
C LYS A 42 -1.66 -3.14 -9.12
N MET A 43 -0.79 -3.38 -8.12
CA MET A 43 -0.65 -4.72 -7.52
C MET A 43 -1.97 -5.24 -6.95
N VAL A 44 -2.74 -4.39 -6.27
CA VAL A 44 -4.05 -4.75 -5.70
C VAL A 44 -5.03 -5.14 -6.80
N LEU A 45 -5.16 -4.32 -7.84
CA LEU A 45 -6.11 -4.57 -8.93
C LEU A 45 -5.76 -5.83 -9.74
N GLU A 46 -4.48 -6.04 -10.03
CA GLU A 46 -4.02 -7.25 -10.73
C GLU A 46 -4.26 -8.51 -9.89
N LEU A 47 -3.97 -8.49 -8.59
CA LEU A 47 -4.22 -9.64 -7.72
C LEU A 47 -5.71 -9.91 -7.55
N ALA A 48 -6.53 -8.86 -7.39
CA ALA A 48 -7.98 -8.98 -7.30
C ALA A 48 -8.57 -9.61 -8.58
N LYS A 49 -8.13 -9.14 -9.75
CA LYS A 49 -8.55 -9.68 -11.05
C LYS A 49 -8.11 -11.14 -11.21
N LYS A 50 -6.84 -11.45 -10.93
CA LYS A 50 -6.27 -12.79 -11.07
C LYS A 50 -6.99 -13.82 -10.19
N ASN A 51 -7.31 -13.46 -8.95
CA ASN A 51 -7.88 -14.39 -7.96
C ASN A 51 -9.42 -14.31 -7.89
N LYS A 52 -10.06 -13.44 -8.69
CA LYS A 52 -11.51 -13.19 -8.65
C LYS A 52 -12.03 -12.82 -7.25
N VAL A 53 -11.29 -11.97 -6.53
CA VAL A 53 -11.65 -11.48 -5.18
C VAL A 53 -11.89 -9.97 -5.19
N LYS A 54 -12.46 -9.42 -4.12
CA LYS A 54 -12.65 -7.96 -4.00
C LYS A 54 -11.29 -7.28 -3.83
N PRO A 55 -11.09 -6.04 -4.35
CA PRO A 55 -9.84 -5.29 -4.16
C PRO A 55 -9.41 -5.15 -2.70
N ARG A 56 -10.36 -5.02 -1.76
CA ARG A 56 -10.07 -4.95 -0.32
C ARG A 56 -9.40 -6.23 0.19
N ASP A 57 -9.89 -7.40 -0.21
CA ASP A 57 -9.34 -8.69 0.20
C ASP A 57 -7.93 -8.91 -0.40
N ALA A 58 -7.76 -8.55 -1.68
CA ALA A 58 -6.46 -8.59 -2.34
C ALA A 58 -5.44 -7.68 -1.66
N ALA A 59 -5.85 -6.46 -1.29
CA ALA A 59 -4.98 -5.51 -0.62
C ALA A 59 -4.59 -6.00 0.79
N MET A 60 -5.55 -6.56 1.54
CA MET A 60 -5.29 -7.11 2.87
C MET A 60 -4.30 -8.29 2.79
N LYS A 61 -4.49 -9.17 1.80
CA LYS A 61 -3.55 -10.25 1.53
C LYS A 61 -2.13 -9.74 1.26
N ILE A 62 -1.97 -8.75 0.38
CA ILE A 62 -0.65 -8.15 0.09
C ILE A 62 -0.02 -7.56 1.36
N ALA A 63 -0.80 -6.87 2.18
CA ALA A 63 -0.31 -6.28 3.43
C ALA A 63 0.15 -7.36 4.42
N LEU A 64 -0.69 -8.38 4.67
CA LEU A 64 -0.37 -9.48 5.58
C LEU A 64 0.83 -10.30 5.10
N ASP A 65 0.92 -10.60 3.80
CA ASP A 65 2.05 -11.34 3.23
C ASP A 65 3.38 -10.58 3.44
N ARG A 66 3.36 -9.24 3.32
CA ARG A 66 4.53 -8.40 3.61
C ARG A 66 4.91 -8.44 5.09
N VAL A 67 3.95 -8.35 6.01
CA VAL A 67 4.26 -8.37 7.45
C VAL A 67 4.72 -9.75 7.89
N ARG A 68 4.03 -10.83 7.50
CA ARG A 68 4.39 -12.21 7.84
C ARG A 68 5.77 -12.62 7.30
N LYS A 69 6.20 -12.03 6.17
CA LYS A 69 7.56 -12.24 5.64
C LYS A 69 8.65 -11.84 6.64
N TYR A 70 8.42 -10.82 7.47
CA TYR A 70 9.43 -10.28 8.40
C TYR A 70 9.10 -10.53 9.87
N CYS A 71 7.82 -10.49 10.26
CA CYS A 71 7.38 -10.76 11.62
C CYS A 71 6.80 -12.17 11.73
N LYS A 72 7.64 -13.14 12.11
CA LYS A 72 7.25 -14.55 12.28
C LYS A 72 6.44 -14.83 13.55
N THR A 73 6.49 -13.91 14.51
CA THR A 73 5.84 -14.04 15.83
C THR A 73 4.56 -13.21 15.95
N CYS A 74 4.27 -12.32 15.00
CA CYS A 74 3.05 -11.53 14.98
C CYS A 74 1.83 -12.45 14.79
N ARG A 75 0.84 -12.34 15.69
CA ARG A 75 -0.45 -13.04 15.58
C ARG A 75 -1.41 -12.23 14.70
N ILE A 76 -1.19 -12.28 13.39
CA ILE A 76 -1.97 -11.59 12.33
C ILE A 76 -2.30 -12.54 11.19
#